data_AF-A0A7K2NHA0-F1
#
_entry.id   AF-A0A7K2NHA0-F1
#
_cell.length_a   1.000
_cell.length_b   1.000
_cell.length_c   1.000
_cell.angle_alpha   90.00
_cell.angle_beta   90.00
_cell.angle_gamma   90.00
#
_symmetry.space_group_name_H-M   'P 1'
#
loop_
_entity.id
_entity.type
_entity.pdbx_description
1 polymer ?
#
loop_
_entity_poly.entity_id
_entity_poly.type
_entity_poly.pdbx_seq_one_letter_code
_entity_poly.pdbx_strand_id
1 'polypeptide(L)'
;MVTPPGIDEVLAEARTRLRRLGPRQAHEAAAAGALLVDIRYAALRDRDGTIPGALVVERNELEWRLDPRCDHRLPEATDHDRHVVVVCDEGYASSLAAVSLQALGLHRATDLDGGFQAWRAAGLPVTPPTPPALLPQADLPPAGSTGSAPPQPPRTTPSALGTAADPPDSTGPRSG
;
A
#
# COMPACT_ATOMS: atom_id res chain seq x y z
N MET A 1 29.79 -18.94 9.10
CA MET A 1 29.07 -17.74 8.65
C MET A 1 27.65 -17.84 9.20
N VAL A 2 27.14 -16.79 9.83
CA VAL A 2 25.74 -16.78 10.31
C VAL A 2 24.86 -16.42 9.11
N THR A 3 23.87 -17.25 8.81
CA THR A 3 22.86 -16.96 7.79
C THR A 3 22.00 -15.78 8.27
N PRO A 4 21.79 -14.73 7.47
CA PRO A 4 20.87 -13.65 7.82
C PRO A 4 19.45 -14.18 8.06
N PRO A 5 18.71 -13.61 9.01
CA PRO A 5 17.37 -14.10 9.34
C PRO A 5 16.35 -13.83 8.23
N GLY A 6 15.34 -14.70 8.14
CA GLY A 6 14.18 -14.53 7.27
C GLY A 6 13.12 -13.60 7.87
N ILE A 7 12.13 -13.18 7.07
CA ILE A 7 11.06 -12.27 7.54
C ILE A 7 10.23 -12.87 8.68
N ASP A 8 9.99 -14.18 8.68
CA ASP A 8 9.25 -14.85 9.74
C ASP A 8 10.00 -14.81 11.07
N GLU A 9 11.33 -14.99 11.03
CA GLU A 9 12.19 -14.90 12.21
C GLU A 9 12.26 -13.47 12.74
N VAL A 10 12.44 -12.48 11.84
CA VAL A 10 12.42 -11.05 12.20
C VAL A 10 11.09 -10.66 12.82
N LEU A 11 9.97 -11.13 12.27
CA LEU A 11 8.65 -10.88 12.81
C LEU A 11 8.44 -11.55 14.17
N ALA A 12 8.84 -12.82 14.30
CA ALA A 12 8.75 -13.53 15.56
C ALA A 12 9.54 -12.81 16.66
N GLU A 13 10.76 -12.37 16.36
CA GLU A 13 11.58 -11.56 17.27
C GLU A 13 10.88 -10.25 17.63
N ALA A 14 10.36 -9.52 16.64
CA ALA A 14 9.64 -8.26 16.89
C ALA A 14 8.47 -8.47 17.87
N ARG A 15 7.68 -9.54 17.68
CA ARG A 15 6.54 -9.87 18.54
C ARG A 15 6.93 -10.19 19.98
N THR A 16 8.15 -10.66 20.25
CA THR A 16 8.63 -10.88 21.64
C THR A 16 8.78 -9.58 22.43
N ARG A 17 8.92 -8.44 21.74
CA ARG A 17 9.08 -7.11 22.35
C ARG A 17 7.75 -6.43 22.64
N LEU A 18 6.64 -6.98 22.13
CA LEU A 18 5.34 -6.35 22.14
C LEU A 18 4.38 -7.07 23.08
N ARG A 19 3.64 -6.29 23.88
CA ARG A 19 2.42 -6.77 24.52
C ARG A 19 1.24 -6.56 23.58
N ARG A 20 1.08 -7.49 22.65
CA ARG A 20 0.07 -7.42 21.58
C ARG A 20 -1.35 -7.46 22.16
N LEU A 21 -2.28 -6.73 21.55
CA LEU A 21 -3.67 -6.66 22.00
C LEU A 21 -4.59 -7.43 21.04
N GLY A 22 -5.51 -8.21 21.58
CA GLY A 22 -6.62 -8.74 20.78
C GLY A 22 -7.65 -7.65 20.44
N PRO A 23 -8.59 -7.90 19.52
CA PRO A 23 -9.57 -6.91 19.07
C PRO A 23 -10.35 -6.21 20.19
N ARG A 24 -10.92 -6.97 21.13
CA ARG A 24 -11.70 -6.40 22.23
C ARG A 24 -10.84 -5.55 23.17
N GLN A 25 -9.63 -6.00 23.46
CA GLN A 25 -8.67 -5.26 24.29
C GLN A 25 -8.23 -3.96 23.62
N ALA A 26 -8.00 -3.98 22.30
CA ALA A 26 -7.69 -2.77 21.55
C ALA A 26 -8.86 -1.78 21.54
N HIS A 27 -10.10 -2.28 21.43
CA HIS A 27 -11.30 -1.45 21.52
C HIS A 27 -11.46 -0.80 22.90
N GLU A 28 -11.25 -1.56 23.97
CA GLU A 28 -11.24 -1.05 25.35
C GLU A 28 -10.11 -0.03 25.57
N ALA A 29 -8.92 -0.30 25.06
CA ALA A 29 -7.79 0.62 25.14
C ALA A 29 -8.10 1.94 24.43
N ALA A 30 -8.71 1.88 23.24
CA ALA A 30 -9.12 3.06 22.49
C ALA A 30 -10.18 3.89 23.26
N ALA A 31 -11.18 3.22 23.85
CA ALA A 31 -12.16 3.87 24.72
C ALA A 31 -11.52 4.53 25.96
N ALA A 32 -10.40 4.00 26.44
CA ALA A 32 -9.59 4.56 27.52
C ALA A 32 -8.58 5.63 27.05
N GLY A 33 -8.60 6.03 25.78
CA GLY A 33 -7.76 7.10 25.22
C GLY A 33 -6.49 6.65 24.50
N ALA A 34 -6.33 5.35 24.20
CA ALA A 34 -5.27 4.90 23.31
C ALA A 34 -5.54 5.33 21.86
N LEU A 35 -4.47 5.61 21.10
CA LEU A 35 -4.56 5.94 19.69
C LEU A 35 -4.57 4.64 18.87
N LEU A 36 -5.63 4.44 18.09
CA LEU A 36 -5.63 3.43 17.02
C LEU A 36 -5.04 4.07 15.78
N VAL A 37 -3.99 3.45 15.20
CA VAL A 37 -3.32 3.97 14.01
C VAL A 37 -3.41 2.94 12.89
N ASP A 38 -4.22 3.22 11.86
CA ASP A 38 -4.40 2.36 10.69
C ASP A 38 -3.32 2.68 9.64
N ILE A 39 -2.43 1.71 9.43
CA ILE A 39 -1.29 1.80 8.51
C ILE A 39 -1.52 1.14 7.15
N ARG A 40 -2.76 0.70 6.87
CA ARG A 40 -3.12 0.09 5.60
C ARG A 40 -3.10 1.14 4.48
N TYR A 41 -2.68 0.72 3.29
CA TYR A 41 -2.78 1.55 2.10
C TYR A 41 -4.24 1.82 1.71
N ALA A 42 -4.48 2.91 0.98
CA ALA A 42 -5.83 3.39 0.65
C ALA A 42 -6.76 2.31 0.07
N ALA A 43 -6.31 1.53 -0.91
CA ALA A 43 -7.18 0.53 -1.54
C ALA A 43 -7.68 -0.60 -0.61
N LEU A 44 -6.98 -0.92 0.50
CA LEU A 44 -7.56 -1.82 1.52
C LEU A 44 -8.69 -1.14 2.29
N ARG A 45 -8.50 0.13 2.64
CA ARG A 45 -9.48 0.93 3.37
C ARG A 45 -10.72 1.20 2.53
N ASP A 46 -10.55 1.47 1.24
CA ASP A 46 -11.63 1.65 0.27
C ASP A 46 -12.40 0.35 -0.01
N ARG A 47 -11.77 -0.81 0.15
CA ARG A 47 -12.42 -2.11 0.01
C ARG A 47 -13.17 -2.53 1.27
N ASP A 48 -12.52 -2.41 2.42
CA ASP A 48 -12.95 -3.05 3.66
C ASP A 48 -13.58 -2.10 4.68
N GLY A 49 -13.43 -0.79 4.47
CA GLY A 49 -13.78 0.24 5.45
C GLY A 49 -12.67 0.52 6.45
N THR A 50 -12.99 1.36 7.44
CA THR A 50 -12.04 1.85 8.45
C THR A 50 -12.59 1.66 9.86
N ILE A 51 -11.70 1.70 10.86
CA ILE A 51 -12.11 1.69 12.27
C ILE A 51 -12.51 3.13 12.65
N PRO A 52 -13.72 3.38 13.18
CA PRO A 52 -14.14 4.70 13.61
C PRO A 52 -13.16 5.29 14.63
N GLY A 53 -12.71 6.53 14.40
CA GLY A 53 -11.77 7.23 15.28
C GLY A 53 -10.31 6.79 15.17
N ALA A 54 -9.97 5.82 14.32
CA ALA A 54 -8.58 5.50 14.05
C ALA A 54 -7.91 6.58 13.20
N LEU A 55 -6.68 6.93 13.56
CA LEU A 55 -5.82 7.82 12.79
C LEU A 55 -5.28 7.05 11.59
N VAL A 56 -5.48 7.60 10.40
CA VAL A 56 -4.96 7.00 9.16
C VAL A 56 -3.56 7.54 8.92
N VAL A 57 -2.56 6.67 8.99
CA VAL A 57 -1.16 7.00 8.72
C VAL A 57 -0.55 5.84 7.97
N GLU A 58 -0.34 5.97 6.66
CA GLU A 58 0.26 4.88 5.89
C GLU A 58 1.66 4.52 6.41
N ARG A 59 2.04 3.26 6.24
CA ARG A 59 3.25 2.69 6.86
C ARG A 59 4.53 3.48 6.57
N ASN A 60 4.62 4.11 5.40
CA ASN A 60 5.77 4.90 4.96
C ASN A 60 5.95 6.22 5.71
N GLU A 61 4.89 6.78 6.32
CA GLU A 61 4.94 8.06 7.04
C GLU A 61 4.94 7.89 8.56
N LEU A 62 4.74 6.66 9.04
CA LEU A 62 4.41 6.36 10.43
C LEU A 62 5.36 7.00 11.45
N GLU A 63 6.66 6.81 11.28
CA GLU A 63 7.68 7.29 12.21
C GLU A 63 7.67 8.82 12.33
N TRP A 64 7.58 9.55 11.21
CA TRP A 64 7.53 11.02 11.20
C TRP A 64 6.24 11.57 11.79
N ARG A 65 5.12 10.88 11.59
CA ARG A 65 3.81 11.31 12.06
C ARG A 65 3.62 11.08 13.56
N LEU A 66 4.31 10.11 14.15
CA LEU A 66 4.11 9.71 15.55
C LEU A 66 5.24 10.14 16.48
N ASP A 67 6.41 10.56 15.97
CA ASP A 67 7.47 11.14 16.80
C ASP A 67 7.01 12.48 17.43
N PRO A 68 6.90 12.58 18.78
CA PRO A 68 6.49 13.81 19.46
C PRO A 68 7.43 15.00 19.23
N ARG A 69 8.66 14.75 18.78
CA ARG A 69 9.68 15.77 18.50
C ARG A 69 9.67 16.23 17.04
N CYS A 70 8.94 15.55 16.16
CA CYS A 70 8.90 15.88 14.74
C CYS A 70 7.97 17.09 14.48
N ASP A 71 8.39 17.99 13.59
CA ASP A 71 7.60 19.14 13.16
C ASP A 71 6.38 18.73 12.31
N HIS A 72 6.44 17.57 11.65
CA HIS A 72 5.36 17.02 10.81
C HIS A 72 4.47 16.01 11.54
N ARG A 73 4.60 15.91 12.87
CA ARG A 73 3.81 14.98 13.67
C ARG A 73 2.32 15.27 13.61
N LEU A 74 1.53 14.26 13.92
CA LEU A 74 0.12 14.42 14.18
C LEU A 74 -0.12 15.20 15.48
N PRO A 75 -1.20 16.00 15.56
CA PRO A 75 -1.56 16.71 16.80
C PRO A 75 -1.71 15.80 18.03
N GLU A 76 -2.09 14.55 17.83
CA GLU A 76 -2.28 13.53 18.88
C GLU A 76 -0.95 12.99 19.44
N ALA A 77 0.13 13.06 18.65
CA ALA A 77 1.48 12.62 19.02
C ALA A 77 2.15 13.65 19.95
N THR A 78 1.60 13.81 21.15
CA THR A 78 1.96 14.90 22.07
C THR A 78 3.15 14.58 22.98
N ASP A 79 3.37 13.30 23.30
CA ASP A 79 4.43 12.84 24.19
C ASP A 79 4.75 11.36 23.94
N HIS A 80 5.81 10.85 24.59
CA HIS A 80 6.30 9.48 24.43
C HIS A 80 5.51 8.44 25.27
N ASP A 81 4.64 8.89 26.18
CA ASP A 81 3.78 8.04 27.04
C ASP A 81 2.44 7.69 26.38
N ARG A 82 2.21 8.15 25.13
CA ARG A 82 1.01 7.83 24.36
C ARG A 82 0.91 6.33 24.14
N HIS A 83 -0.26 5.76 24.47
CA HIS A 83 -0.57 4.37 24.16
C HIS A 83 -1.00 4.29 22.70
N VAL A 84 -0.15 3.73 21.84
CA VAL A 84 -0.40 3.60 20.40
C VAL A 84 -0.63 2.14 20.05
N VAL A 85 -1.73 1.84 19.39
CA VAL A 85 -2.07 0.51 18.89
C VAL A 85 -2.10 0.57 17.37
N VAL A 86 -1.08 -0.03 16.75
CA VAL A 86 -0.92 -0.02 15.29
C VAL A 86 -1.76 -1.14 14.67
N VAL A 87 -2.49 -0.81 13.61
CA VAL A 87 -3.38 -1.70 12.88
C VAL A 87 -2.92 -1.78 11.43
N CYS A 88 -2.58 -2.99 10.97
CA CYS A 88 -2.49 -3.29 9.54
C CYS A 88 -3.62 -4.26 9.16
N ASP A 89 -3.54 -4.89 7.98
CA ASP A 89 -4.61 -5.80 7.54
C ASP A 89 -4.71 -7.05 8.42
N GLU A 90 -3.61 -7.78 8.63
CA GLU A 90 -3.61 -9.10 9.29
C GLU A 90 -2.65 -9.22 10.49
N GLY A 91 -2.11 -8.10 11.00
CA GLY A 91 -1.25 -8.12 12.20
C GLY A 91 0.23 -8.49 11.97
N TYR A 92 0.72 -8.47 10.73
CA TYR A 92 2.12 -8.72 10.39
C TYR A 92 2.94 -7.42 10.38
N ALA A 93 2.62 -6.51 9.45
CA ALA A 93 3.34 -5.25 9.28
C ALA A 93 3.21 -4.32 10.50
N SER A 94 2.10 -4.42 11.24
CA SER A 94 1.85 -3.65 12.46
C SER A 94 2.82 -4.00 13.59
N SER A 95 3.21 -5.27 13.75
CA SER A 95 4.21 -5.67 14.76
C SER A 95 5.57 -5.01 14.47
N LEU A 96 6.01 -5.04 13.22
CA LEU A 96 7.26 -4.37 12.81
C LEU A 96 7.19 -2.84 12.98
N ALA A 97 6.00 -2.26 12.78
CA ALA A 97 5.75 -0.83 12.97
C ALA A 97 5.84 -0.44 14.44
N ALA A 98 5.17 -1.19 15.31
CA ALA A 98 5.19 -0.94 16.74
C ALA A 98 6.62 -0.97 17.30
N VAL A 99 7.46 -1.91 16.86
CA VAL A 99 8.88 -1.95 17.26
C VAL A 99 9.66 -0.73 16.75
N SER A 100 9.40 -0.28 15.52
CA SER A 100 9.99 0.96 14.98
C SER A 100 9.62 2.17 15.84
N LEU A 101 8.36 2.29 16.24
CA LEU A 101 7.89 3.36 17.13
C LEU A 101 8.52 3.26 18.53
N GLN A 102 8.66 2.05 19.09
CA GLN A 102 9.36 1.87 20.37
C GLN A 102 10.83 2.32 20.29
N ALA A 103 11.50 2.16 19.15
CA ALA A 103 12.87 2.66 18.95
C ALA A 103 12.96 4.20 18.97
N LEU A 104 11.85 4.90 18.70
CA LEU A 104 11.72 6.35 18.85
C LEU A 104 11.34 6.78 20.29
N GLY A 105 11.19 5.82 21.21
CA GLY A 105 10.84 6.08 22.61
C GLY A 105 9.34 6.01 22.93
N LEU A 106 8.48 5.74 21.95
CA LEU A 106 7.05 5.43 22.15
C LEU A 106 6.92 4.03 22.76
N HIS A 107 7.36 3.89 24.00
CA HIS A 107 7.54 2.63 24.72
C HIS A 107 6.23 1.87 24.97
N ARG A 108 5.08 2.53 24.87
CA ARG A 108 3.74 1.92 24.95
C ARG A 108 3.16 1.56 23.58
N ALA A 109 3.90 1.76 22.48
CA ALA A 109 3.45 1.32 21.17
C ALA A 109 3.36 -0.22 21.12
N THR A 110 2.25 -0.70 20.58
CA THR A 110 1.95 -2.12 20.38
C THR A 110 1.13 -2.30 19.11
N ASP A 111 0.79 -3.53 18.76
CA ASP A 111 -0.03 -3.85 17.60
C ASP A 111 -1.32 -4.60 17.96
N LEU A 112 -2.28 -4.50 17.03
CA LEU A 112 -3.50 -5.29 17.04
C LEU A 112 -3.24 -6.69 16.45
N ASP A 113 -3.47 -7.71 17.27
CA ASP A 113 -3.36 -9.10 16.82
C ASP A 113 -4.43 -9.47 15.79
N GLY A 114 -3.99 -10.09 14.70
CA GLY A 114 -4.79 -10.38 13.51
C GLY A 114 -5.26 -9.15 12.73
N GLY A 115 -4.82 -7.95 13.10
CA GLY A 115 -5.09 -6.70 12.38
C GLY A 115 -6.58 -6.36 12.21
N PHE A 116 -6.87 -5.57 11.18
CA PHE A 116 -8.22 -5.16 10.82
C PHE A 116 -9.15 -6.35 10.56
N GLN A 117 -8.64 -7.43 9.95
CA GLN A 117 -9.46 -8.60 9.67
C GLN A 117 -9.99 -9.26 10.96
N ALA A 118 -9.15 -9.37 12.00
CA ALA A 118 -9.59 -9.86 13.31
C ALA A 118 -10.53 -8.88 14.02
N TRP A 119 -10.33 -7.57 13.88
CA TRP A 119 -11.27 -6.56 14.37
C TRP A 119 -12.67 -6.74 13.79
N ARG A 120 -12.76 -6.86 12.47
CA ARG A 120 -14.01 -7.09 11.75
C ARG A 120 -14.64 -8.41 12.13
N ALA A 121 -13.86 -9.49 12.20
CA ALA A 121 -14.34 -10.82 12.60
C ALA A 121 -14.88 -10.84 14.05
N ALA A 122 -14.35 -9.99 14.93
CA ALA A 122 -14.84 -9.84 16.30
C ALA A 122 -16.18 -9.08 16.41
N GLY A 123 -16.72 -8.57 15.29
CA GLY A 123 -17.97 -7.81 15.23
C GLY A 123 -17.84 -6.40 15.82
N LEU A 124 -16.62 -5.85 15.86
CA LEU A 124 -16.38 -4.50 16.37
C LEU A 124 -16.74 -3.43 15.32
N PRO A 125 -16.95 -2.17 15.74
CA PRO A 125 -17.39 -1.10 14.84
C PRO A 125 -16.47 -0.90 13.63
N VAL A 126 -17.05 -0.87 12.44
CA VAL A 126 -16.38 -0.57 11.18
C VAL A 126 -17.21 0.47 10.44
N THR A 127 -16.58 1.58 10.06
CA THR A 127 -17.15 2.51 9.09
C THR A 127 -17.07 1.85 7.71
N PRO A 128 -18.20 1.60 7.03
CA PRO A 128 -18.17 0.96 5.73
C PRO A 128 -17.39 1.82 4.72
N PRO A 129 -16.79 1.20 3.70
CA PRO A 129 -16.12 1.96 2.66
C PRO A 129 -17.13 2.92 2.01
N THR A 130 -16.70 4.16 1.79
CA THR A 130 -17.49 5.08 0.97
C THR A 130 -17.29 4.65 -0.47
N PRO A 131 -18.35 4.28 -1.21
CA PRO A 131 -18.18 3.97 -2.62
C PRO A 131 -17.54 5.18 -3.31
N PRO A 132 -16.57 4.97 -4.22
CA PRO A 132 -15.97 6.09 -4.93
C PRO A 132 -17.12 6.88 -5.54
N ALA A 133 -17.10 8.21 -5.34
CA ALA A 133 -18.01 9.07 -6.06
C ALA A 133 -17.87 8.70 -7.53
N LEU A 134 -18.96 8.23 -8.14
CA LEU A 134 -19.02 8.07 -9.58
C LEU A 134 -18.65 9.43 -10.14
N LEU A 135 -17.43 9.53 -10.70
CA LEU A 135 -17.13 10.66 -11.55
C LEU A 135 -18.25 10.69 -12.58
N PRO A 136 -18.92 11.84 -12.80
CA PRO A 136 -19.82 11.96 -13.93
C PRO A 136 -19.03 11.42 -15.13
N GLN A 137 -19.57 10.38 -15.79
CA GLN A 137 -19.04 9.96 -17.07
C GLN A 137 -19.08 11.24 -17.90
N ALA A 138 -17.92 11.84 -18.19
CA ALA A 138 -17.88 12.92 -19.14
C ALA A 138 -18.50 12.32 -20.40
N ASP A 139 -19.61 12.90 -20.86
CA ASP A 139 -20.25 12.51 -22.11
C ASP A 139 -19.15 12.59 -23.16
N LEU A 140 -18.56 11.44 -23.49
CA LEU A 140 -17.51 11.38 -24.47
C LEU A 140 -18.23 11.75 -25.77
N PRO A 141 -17.87 12.87 -26.44
CA PRO A 141 -18.51 13.19 -27.69
C PRO A 141 -18.33 11.99 -28.62
N PRO A 142 -19.36 11.57 -29.38
CA PRO A 142 -19.20 10.47 -30.31
C PRO A 142 -18.01 10.80 -31.21
N ALA A 143 -17.12 9.83 -31.43
CA ALA A 143 -15.90 10.00 -32.20
C ALA A 143 -16.21 10.61 -33.58
N GLY A 144 -16.10 11.93 -33.67
CA GLY A 144 -16.44 12.73 -34.83
C GLY A 144 -15.21 12.86 -35.71
N SER A 145 -15.27 12.22 -36.87
CA SER A 145 -14.30 12.35 -37.94
C SER A 145 -14.20 13.80 -38.46
N THR A 146 -13.09 14.47 -38.16
CA THR A 146 -12.49 15.55 -38.98
C THR A 146 -10.99 15.47 -38.70
N GLY A 147 -10.08 15.29 -39.66
CA GLY A 147 -9.99 16.00 -40.91
C GLY A 147 -8.84 17.00 -40.86
N SER A 148 -7.60 16.52 -40.75
CA SER A 148 -6.43 17.18 -41.34
C SER A 148 -5.26 16.22 -41.37
N ALA A 149 -4.86 15.83 -42.59
CA ALA A 149 -3.62 15.11 -42.80
C ALA A 149 -2.43 16.02 -42.42
N PRO A 150 -1.39 15.49 -41.77
CA PRO A 150 -0.16 16.25 -41.52
C PRO A 150 0.49 16.65 -42.86
N PRO A 151 1.17 17.80 -42.95
CA PRO A 151 1.85 18.23 -44.17
C PRO A 151 2.93 17.19 -44.53
N GLN A 152 2.85 16.63 -45.74
CA GLN A 152 3.87 15.71 -46.23
C GLN A 152 5.16 16.48 -46.54
N PRO A 153 6.35 15.97 -46.15
CA PRO A 153 7.64 16.54 -46.56
C PRO A 153 7.84 16.39 -48.08
N PRO A 154 8.68 17.24 -48.72
CA PRO A 154 8.90 17.21 -50.16
C PRO A 154 9.51 15.88 -50.61
N ARG A 155 8.93 15.31 -51.67
CA ARG A 155 9.40 14.06 -52.29
C ARG A 155 10.77 14.25 -52.93
N THR A 156 11.81 13.70 -52.32
CA THR A 156 13.09 13.46 -52.99
C THR A 156 12.96 12.25 -53.91
N THR A 157 13.17 12.44 -55.20
CA THR A 157 13.29 11.38 -56.21
C THR A 157 14.51 10.50 -55.93
N PRO A 158 14.37 9.17 -55.84
CA PRO A 158 15.50 8.26 -55.95
C PRO A 158 15.80 8.00 -57.43
N SER A 159 17.02 8.33 -57.83
CA SER A 159 17.64 7.98 -59.10
C SER A 159 17.84 6.46 -59.20
N ALA A 160 17.64 5.93 -60.42
CA ALA A 160 17.74 4.52 -60.76
C ALA A 160 19.20 4.05 -60.92
N LEU A 161 19.49 2.85 -60.41
CA LEU A 161 20.48 1.85 -60.88
C LEU A 161 20.47 0.72 -59.82
N GLY A 162 20.39 -0.58 -60.09
CA GLY A 162 20.40 -1.38 -61.30
C GLY A 162 20.69 -2.84 -60.88
N THR A 163 19.81 -3.75 -61.28
CA THR A 163 20.01 -5.14 -61.77
C THR A 163 21.00 -6.12 -61.10
N ALA A 164 20.49 -7.29 -60.70
CA ALA A 164 20.88 -8.65 -61.16
C ALA A 164 20.22 -9.72 -60.25
N ALA A 165 19.23 -10.48 -60.72
CA ALA A 165 19.33 -11.79 -61.39
C ALA A 165 19.22 -13.00 -60.41
N ASP A 166 18.07 -13.68 -60.50
CA ASP A 166 17.73 -15.08 -60.09
C ASP A 166 18.72 -16.12 -60.69
N PRO A 167 18.74 -17.45 -60.34
CA PRO A 167 17.61 -18.34 -60.00
C PRO A 167 17.98 -19.51 -59.00
N PRO A 168 17.42 -20.75 -59.05
CA PRO A 168 16.57 -21.33 -58.00
C PRO A 168 17.15 -22.66 -57.40
N ASP A 169 16.27 -23.53 -56.88
CA ASP A 169 16.46 -24.95 -56.47
C ASP A 169 16.88 -25.18 -55.00
N SER A 170 16.52 -26.24 -54.26
CA SER A 170 15.44 -27.25 -54.22
C SER A 170 15.77 -28.16 -53.00
N THR A 171 14.77 -28.85 -52.43
CA THR A 171 14.87 -30.14 -51.69
C THR A 171 15.53 -30.28 -50.28
N GLY A 172 14.65 -30.42 -49.25
CA GLY A 172 14.56 -31.50 -48.21
C GLY A 172 15.69 -31.75 -47.17
N PRO A 173 15.52 -32.67 -46.18
CA PRO A 173 14.31 -33.27 -45.55
C PRO A 173 14.24 -33.06 -44.01
N ARG A 174 13.09 -33.38 -43.39
CA ARG A 174 12.95 -33.56 -41.92
C ARG A 174 12.91 -35.06 -41.61
N SER A 175 13.84 -35.50 -40.75
CA SER A 175 14.00 -36.89 -40.32
C SER A 175 12.85 -37.38 -39.44
N GLY A 176 12.35 -38.56 -39.81
CA GLY A 176 11.82 -39.61 -38.94
C GLY A 176 12.56 -40.90 -39.28
#